data_AF-A0A540W966-F1
#
_entry.id   AF-A0A540W966-F1
#
_cell.length_a   1.000
_cell.length_b   1.000
_cell.length_c   1.000
_cell.angle_alpha   90.00
_cell.angle_beta   90.00
_cell.angle_gamma   90.00
#
_symmetry.space_group_name_H-M   'P 1'
#
loop_
_entity.id
_entity.type
_entity.pdbx_description
1 polymer ?
#
loop_
_entity_poly.entity_id
_entity_poly.type
_entity_poly.pdbx_seq_one_letter_code
_entity_poly.pdbx_strand_id
1 'polypeptide(L)'
;MPYVWPPLLPGDQEEVAGRVAAVLEDAWQRLIAKQAAVITAFADNWRTPYVLATLAEFRRAIEDFHRAVDEEAAGFVRRQLPYLYEQGATAAVAVSGGRFAWTLIHRDALQALAADSYADFLRRSQEAGRMAEQFYRAARAAARREVPLLAAGNTTARQAARALADRLTAEHRLDHVIYRNGARVPVRAWAEAATLAKSAVAYNSGTLNQARQAGVTMVEVFDGPDCGWTSHTDPDKATGTVRSVDEAAAWPISHPRCRRSFGPRPDL
;
A
#
# COMPACT_ATOMS: atom_id res chain seq x y z
N MET A 1 22.33 -12.87 -0.64
CA MET A 1 21.48 -12.88 -1.85
C MET A 1 20.20 -12.13 -1.53
N PRO A 2 19.69 -11.25 -2.40
CA PRO A 2 18.33 -10.72 -2.22
C PRO A 2 17.36 -11.90 -2.27
N TYR A 3 16.57 -12.08 -1.22
CA TYR A 3 15.48 -13.05 -1.24
C TYR A 3 14.48 -12.56 -2.28
N VAL A 4 14.34 -13.32 -3.37
CA VAL A 4 13.37 -13.04 -4.43
C VAL A 4 12.06 -13.68 -4.01
N TRP A 5 11.06 -12.85 -3.75
CA TRP A 5 9.74 -13.34 -3.41
C TRP A 5 9.16 -14.13 -4.60
N PRO A 6 8.62 -15.34 -4.39
CA PRO A 6 7.96 -16.08 -5.46
C PRO A 6 6.73 -15.29 -5.95
N PRO A 7 6.19 -15.52 -7.16
CA PRO A 7 5.02 -14.80 -7.64
C PRO A 7 3.83 -14.85 -6.65
N LEU A 8 3.00 -13.81 -6.57
CA LEU A 8 1.82 -13.79 -5.68
C LEU A 8 0.88 -14.94 -6.01
N LEU A 9 0.63 -15.82 -5.04
CA LEU A 9 -0.39 -16.86 -5.13
C LEU A 9 -1.68 -16.31 -4.53
N PRO A 10 -2.82 -16.39 -5.25
CA PRO A 10 -4.08 -15.97 -4.66
C PRO A 10 -4.50 -16.95 -3.57
N GLY A 11 -5.18 -16.44 -2.55
CA GLY A 11 -5.54 -17.23 -1.38
C GLY A 11 -6.19 -16.40 -0.29
N ASP A 12 -5.99 -16.83 0.96
CA ASP A 12 -6.50 -16.14 2.14
C ASP A 12 -6.08 -14.66 2.17
N GLN A 13 -7.03 -13.79 2.50
CA GLN A 13 -6.82 -12.35 2.46
C GLN A 13 -5.83 -11.86 3.51
N GLU A 14 -5.78 -12.48 4.70
CA GLU A 14 -4.85 -12.09 5.76
C GLU A 14 -3.43 -12.56 5.42
N GLU A 15 -3.30 -13.77 4.87
CA GLU A 15 -2.02 -14.28 4.37
C GLU A 15 -1.46 -13.41 3.24
N VAL A 16 -2.28 -13.09 2.24
CA VAL A 16 -1.87 -12.23 1.11
C VAL A 16 -1.55 -10.82 1.59
N ALA A 17 -2.35 -10.24 2.48
CA ALA A 17 -2.06 -8.92 3.07
C ALA A 17 -0.75 -8.91 3.86
N GLY A 18 -0.51 -9.94 4.68
CA GLY A 18 0.73 -10.11 5.41
C GLY A 18 1.94 -10.24 4.48
N ARG A 19 1.81 -10.97 3.37
CA ARG A 19 2.86 -11.10 2.37
C ARG A 19 3.13 -9.77 1.66
N VAL A 20 2.12 -9.11 1.09
CA VAL A 20 2.29 -7.81 0.41
C VAL A 20 2.97 -6.82 1.35
N ALA A 21 2.53 -6.78 2.61
CA ALA A 21 3.15 -5.93 3.62
C ALA A 21 4.60 -6.30 3.92
N ALA A 22 4.94 -7.58 4.02
CA ALA A 22 6.31 -8.02 4.24
C ALA A 22 7.24 -7.64 3.08
N VAL A 23 6.78 -7.76 1.83
CA VAL A 23 7.59 -7.38 0.65
C VAL A 23 7.83 -5.87 0.64
N LEU A 24 6.78 -5.08 0.86
CA LEU A 24 6.88 -3.62 0.88
C LEU A 24 7.71 -3.13 2.06
N GLU A 25 7.58 -3.77 3.23
CA GLU A 25 8.42 -3.50 4.40
C GLU A 25 9.89 -3.82 4.12
N ASP A 26 10.21 -5.00 3.57
CA ASP A 26 11.60 -5.37 3.23
C ASP A 26 12.21 -4.39 2.20
N ALA A 27 11.49 -4.07 1.13
CA ALA A 27 11.95 -3.11 0.12
C ALA A 27 12.22 -1.72 0.75
N TRP A 28 11.37 -1.31 1.67
CA TRP A 28 11.52 -0.04 2.38
C TRP A 28 12.68 -0.05 3.37
N GLN A 29 12.85 -1.13 4.15
CA GLN A 29 13.98 -1.28 5.08
C GLN A 29 15.32 -1.28 4.34
N ARG A 30 15.40 -1.90 3.16
CA ARG A 30 16.59 -1.82 2.28
C ARG A 30 16.90 -0.38 1.87
N LEU A 31 15.87 0.40 1.53
CA LEU A 31 16.02 1.81 1.17
C LEU A 31 16.52 2.64 2.36
N ILE A 32 15.94 2.46 3.56
CA ILE A 32 16.40 3.10 4.80
C ILE A 32 17.86 2.72 5.10
N ALA A 33 18.21 1.44 5.00
CA ALA A 33 19.57 0.97 5.26
C ALA A 33 20.58 1.62 4.31
N LYS A 34 20.22 1.82 3.04
CA LYS A 34 21.06 2.51 2.06
C LYS A 34 21.15 4.01 2.31
N GLN A 35 20.08 4.65 2.79
CA GLN A 35 20.14 6.04 3.26
C GLN A 35 21.12 6.17 4.44
N ALA A 36 21.00 5.29 5.44
CA ALA A 36 21.89 5.27 6.61
C ALA A 36 23.36 5.08 6.18
N ALA A 37 23.64 4.21 5.21
CA ALA A 37 24.98 4.03 4.66
C ALA A 37 25.54 5.32 4.04
N VAL A 38 24.72 6.10 3.32
CA VAL A 38 25.13 7.42 2.79
C VAL A 38 25.45 8.38 3.93
N ILE A 39 24.62 8.44 4.97
CA ILE A 39 24.83 9.31 6.14
C ILE A 39 26.14 8.93 6.85
N THR A 40 26.36 7.64 7.11
CA THR A 40 27.61 7.14 7.71
C THR A 40 28.82 7.44 6.81
N ALA A 41 28.68 7.35 5.49
CA ALA A 41 29.75 7.71 4.56
C ALA A 41 30.16 9.18 4.73
N PHE A 42 29.22 10.11 4.92
CA PHE A 42 29.56 11.48 5.28
C PHE A 42 30.26 11.57 6.64
N ALA A 43 29.73 10.92 7.68
CA ALA A 43 30.26 11.06 9.04
C ALA A 43 31.68 10.48 9.23
N ASP A 44 31.96 9.32 8.63
CA ASP A 44 33.14 8.52 8.95
C ASP A 44 34.14 8.41 7.80
N ASN A 45 33.71 8.53 6.54
CA ASN A 45 34.60 8.45 5.37
C ASN A 45 34.17 9.42 4.26
N TRP A 46 34.25 10.72 4.57
CA TRP A 46 33.83 11.82 3.71
C TRP A 46 34.64 11.98 2.40
N ARG A 47 35.55 11.05 2.07
CA ARG A 47 36.30 11.10 0.82
C ARG A 47 35.34 11.00 -0.37
N THR A 48 35.43 11.97 -1.28
CA THR A 48 34.51 12.12 -2.42
C THR A 48 34.27 10.82 -3.21
N PRO A 49 35.28 10.01 -3.57
CA PRO A 49 35.04 8.78 -4.32
C PRO A 49 34.15 7.77 -3.57
N TYR A 50 34.32 7.68 -2.25
CA TYR A 50 33.55 6.78 -1.40
C TYR A 50 32.10 7.25 -1.29
N VAL A 51 31.88 8.53 -0.97
CA VAL A 51 30.53 9.14 -0.90
C VAL A 51 29.77 8.99 -2.22
N LEU A 52 30.44 9.23 -3.36
CA LEU A 52 29.83 9.08 -4.68
C LEU A 52 29.45 7.63 -5.00
N ALA A 53 30.27 6.65 -4.60
CA ALA A 53 29.93 5.24 -4.74
C ALA A 53 28.70 4.86 -3.91
N THR A 54 28.64 5.30 -2.64
CA THR A 54 27.47 5.04 -1.78
C THR A 54 26.19 5.72 -2.30
N LEU A 55 26.31 6.93 -2.87
CA LEU A 55 25.18 7.60 -3.53
C LEU A 55 24.68 6.86 -4.77
N ALA A 56 25.57 6.25 -5.55
CA ALA A 56 25.18 5.43 -6.69
C ALA A 56 24.43 4.17 -6.25
N GLU A 57 24.86 3.53 -5.16
CA GLU A 57 24.11 2.42 -4.56
C GLU A 57 22.75 2.84 -4.02
N PHE A 58 22.65 4.01 -3.37
CA PHE A 58 21.37 4.52 -2.89
C PHE A 58 20.40 4.81 -4.05
N ARG A 59 20.89 5.36 -5.16
CA ARG A 59 20.06 5.55 -6.36
C ARG A 59 19.51 4.22 -6.90
N ARG A 60 20.34 3.18 -6.98
CA ARG A 60 19.88 1.84 -7.38
C ARG A 60 18.81 1.30 -6.42
N ALA A 61 18.97 1.54 -5.12
CA ALA A 61 17.98 1.14 -4.12
C ALA A 61 16.61 1.84 -4.30
N ILE A 62 16.58 3.09 -4.76
CA ILE A 62 15.33 3.77 -5.14
C ILE A 62 14.66 3.07 -6.33
N GLU A 63 15.44 2.75 -7.36
CA GLU A 63 14.95 2.06 -8.57
C GLU A 63 14.43 0.65 -8.24
N ASP A 64 15.14 -0.09 -7.38
CA ASP A 64 14.74 -1.41 -6.91
C ASP A 64 13.49 -1.34 -6.03
N PHE A 65 13.35 -0.31 -5.19
CA PHE A 65 12.14 -0.07 -4.40
C PHE A 65 10.91 0.15 -5.29
N HIS A 66 11.01 1.01 -6.30
CA HIS A 66 9.90 1.23 -7.24
C HIS A 66 9.51 -0.05 -7.98
N ARG A 67 10.50 -0.85 -8.40
CA ARG A 67 10.24 -2.13 -9.07
C ARG A 67 9.52 -3.12 -8.15
N ALA A 68 9.97 -3.26 -6.91
CA ALA A 68 9.35 -4.16 -5.94
C ALA A 68 7.88 -3.78 -5.67
N VAL A 69 7.58 -2.49 -5.53
CA VAL A 69 6.20 -2.02 -5.35
C VAL A 69 5.35 -2.31 -6.59
N ASP A 70 5.87 -2.01 -7.78
CA ASP A 70 5.16 -2.23 -9.04
C ASP A 70 4.84 -3.71 -9.25
N GLU A 71 5.82 -4.59 -9.03
CA GLU A 71 5.67 -6.03 -9.17
C GLU A 71 4.59 -6.60 -8.22
N GLU A 72 4.62 -6.21 -6.94
CA GLU A 72 3.63 -6.67 -5.96
C GLU A 72 2.24 -6.08 -6.20
N ALA A 73 2.13 -4.78 -6.52
CA ALA A 73 0.85 -4.16 -6.86
C ALA A 73 0.25 -4.82 -8.11
N ALA A 74 1.05 -5.04 -9.16
CA ALA A 74 0.63 -5.73 -10.37
C ALA A 74 0.28 -7.20 -10.11
N GLY A 75 0.97 -7.87 -9.19
CA GLY A 75 0.65 -9.23 -8.74
C GLY A 75 -0.71 -9.29 -8.05
N PHE A 76 -0.94 -8.40 -7.10
CA PHE A 76 -2.21 -8.29 -6.36
C PHE A 76 -3.40 -8.04 -7.30
N VAL A 77 -3.31 -7.04 -8.18
CA VAL A 77 -4.44 -6.69 -9.05
C VAL A 77 -4.72 -7.73 -10.15
N ARG A 78 -3.69 -8.46 -10.63
CA ARG A 78 -3.87 -9.47 -11.67
C ARG A 78 -4.31 -10.83 -11.15
N ARG A 79 -4.08 -11.12 -9.86
CA ARG A 79 -4.28 -12.47 -9.31
C ARG A 79 -5.24 -12.50 -8.14
N GLN A 80 -4.98 -11.68 -7.12
CA GLN A 80 -5.78 -11.71 -5.89
C GLN A 80 -7.14 -11.03 -6.08
N LEU A 81 -7.19 -9.86 -6.74
CA LEU A 81 -8.46 -9.16 -6.94
C LEU A 81 -9.49 -9.99 -7.73
N PRO A 82 -9.15 -10.59 -8.89
CA PRO A 82 -10.10 -11.42 -9.63
C PRO A 82 -10.55 -12.63 -8.82
N TYR A 83 -9.64 -13.25 -8.08
CA TYR A 83 -9.92 -14.40 -7.22
C TYR A 83 -10.95 -14.06 -6.12
N LEU A 84 -10.74 -12.98 -5.37
CA LEU A 84 -11.66 -12.57 -4.31
C LEU A 84 -13.01 -12.09 -4.87
N TYR A 85 -12.98 -11.40 -6.01
CA TYR A 85 -14.20 -11.00 -6.71
C TYR A 85 -15.05 -12.21 -7.08
N GLU A 86 -14.43 -13.23 -7.68
CA GLU A 86 -15.09 -14.48 -8.05
C GLU A 86 -15.60 -15.25 -6.83
N GLN A 87 -14.85 -15.26 -5.72
CA GLN A 87 -15.33 -15.85 -4.47
C GLN A 87 -16.61 -15.17 -3.97
N GLY A 88 -16.64 -13.83 -3.94
CA GLY A 88 -17.82 -13.07 -3.51
C GLY A 88 -19.02 -13.31 -4.43
N ALA A 89 -18.80 -13.34 -5.74
CA ALA A 89 -19.85 -13.66 -6.71
C ALA A 89 -20.37 -15.10 -6.54
N THR A 90 -19.47 -16.06 -6.34
CA THR A 90 -19.83 -17.47 -6.11
C THR A 90 -20.63 -17.63 -4.81
N ALA A 91 -20.26 -16.91 -3.75
CA ALA A 91 -21.02 -16.89 -2.50
C ALA A 91 -22.43 -16.34 -2.69
N ALA A 92 -22.61 -15.30 -3.51
CA ALA A 92 -23.94 -14.79 -3.85
C ALA A 92 -24.78 -15.83 -4.61
N VAL A 93 -24.19 -16.53 -5.58
CA VAL A 93 -24.86 -17.62 -6.34
C VAL A 93 -25.34 -18.75 -5.43
N ALA A 94 -24.59 -19.08 -4.37
CA ALA A 94 -25.01 -20.13 -3.43
C ALA A 94 -26.34 -19.81 -2.74
N VAL A 95 -26.70 -18.52 -2.62
CA VAL A 95 -27.96 -18.06 -2.03
C VAL A 95 -29.04 -17.81 -3.09
N SER A 96 -28.69 -17.16 -4.20
CA SER A 96 -29.66 -16.81 -5.25
C SER A 96 -29.95 -17.95 -6.25
N GLY A 97 -29.15 -19.01 -6.23
CA GLY A 97 -29.16 -20.09 -7.22
C GLY A 97 -28.38 -19.78 -8.50
N GLY A 98 -28.02 -20.84 -9.25
CA GLY A 98 -27.37 -20.76 -10.56
C GLY A 98 -25.88 -21.14 -10.57
N ARG A 99 -25.11 -20.57 -11.51
CA ARG A 99 -23.65 -20.68 -11.59
C ARG A 99 -23.07 -19.32 -11.93
N PHE A 100 -21.94 -18.99 -11.30
CA PHE A 100 -21.22 -17.77 -11.65
C PHE A 100 -20.64 -17.90 -13.07
N ALA A 101 -20.75 -16.82 -13.84
CA ALA A 101 -20.12 -16.69 -15.14
C ALA A 101 -19.69 -15.23 -15.36
N TRP A 102 -18.50 -15.04 -15.92
CA TRP A 102 -17.94 -13.72 -16.19
C TRP A 102 -18.69 -12.98 -17.30
N THR A 103 -19.57 -12.05 -16.91
CA THR A 103 -20.29 -11.10 -17.77
C THR A 103 -19.53 -9.79 -17.95
N LEU A 104 -20.05 -8.92 -18.82
CA LEU A 104 -19.51 -7.56 -19.02
C LEU A 104 -19.51 -6.74 -17.72
N ILE A 105 -20.58 -6.79 -16.93
CA ILE A 105 -20.70 -6.07 -15.65
C ILE A 105 -19.56 -6.47 -14.70
N HIS A 106 -19.23 -7.76 -14.64
CA HIS A 106 -18.15 -8.25 -13.78
C HIS A 106 -16.76 -7.79 -14.26
N ARG A 107 -16.52 -7.82 -15.57
CA ARG A 107 -15.24 -7.42 -16.17
C ARG A 107 -15.00 -5.92 -16.01
N ASP A 108 -16.02 -5.09 -16.26
CA ASP A 108 -15.93 -3.64 -16.14
C ASP A 108 -15.67 -3.22 -14.68
N ALA A 109 -16.40 -3.84 -13.73
CA ALA A 109 -16.18 -3.61 -12.30
C ALA A 109 -14.78 -4.04 -11.85
N LEU A 110 -14.32 -5.21 -12.27
CA LEU A 110 -12.99 -5.70 -11.93
C LEU A 110 -11.89 -4.80 -12.52
N GLN A 111 -12.07 -4.29 -13.74
CA GLN A 111 -11.14 -3.35 -14.36
C GLN A 111 -11.06 -2.03 -13.58
N ALA A 112 -12.20 -1.49 -13.15
CA ALA A 112 -12.22 -0.28 -12.31
C ALA A 112 -11.55 -0.51 -10.95
N LEU A 113 -11.82 -1.65 -10.30
CA LEU A 113 -11.20 -2.04 -9.04
C LEU A 113 -9.69 -2.23 -9.17
N ALA A 114 -9.23 -2.88 -10.24
CA ALA A 114 -7.82 -3.09 -10.51
C ALA A 114 -7.09 -1.75 -10.73
N ALA A 115 -7.68 -0.85 -11.53
CA ALA A 115 -7.12 0.49 -11.77
C ALA A 115 -7.02 1.32 -10.48
N ASP A 116 -8.09 1.37 -9.68
CA ASP A 116 -8.09 2.10 -8.41
C ASP A 116 -7.11 1.50 -7.38
N SER A 117 -7.09 0.17 -7.25
CA SER A 117 -6.19 -0.54 -6.33
C SER A 117 -4.72 -0.32 -6.69
N TYR A 118 -4.38 -0.48 -7.97
CA TYR A 118 -3.02 -0.25 -8.45
C TYR A 118 -2.59 1.21 -8.24
N ALA A 119 -3.48 2.16 -8.57
CA ALA A 119 -3.20 3.58 -8.34
C ALA A 119 -3.00 3.92 -6.86
N ASP A 120 -3.72 3.27 -5.95
CA ASP A 120 -3.58 3.52 -4.51
C ASP A 120 -2.23 3.03 -3.95
N PHE A 121 -1.81 1.81 -4.31
CA PHE A 121 -0.47 1.32 -3.98
C PHE A 121 0.62 2.22 -4.54
N LEU A 122 0.47 2.65 -5.81
CA LEU A 122 1.46 3.48 -6.48
C LEU A 122 1.56 4.90 -5.92
N ARG A 123 0.44 5.57 -5.63
CA ARG A 123 0.46 6.94 -5.07
C ARG A 123 1.26 7.02 -3.78
N ARG A 124 1.14 6.00 -2.93
CA ARG A 124 1.78 5.97 -1.61
C ARG A 124 3.25 5.61 -1.69
N SER A 125 3.63 4.69 -2.58
CA SER A 125 5.05 4.43 -2.83
C SER A 125 5.75 5.58 -3.57
N GLN A 126 5.05 6.30 -4.45
CA GLN A 126 5.58 7.50 -5.11
C GLN A 126 5.94 8.59 -4.11
N GLU A 127 5.20 8.71 -3.00
CA GLU A 127 5.55 9.65 -1.93
C GLU A 127 6.88 9.29 -1.27
N ALA A 128 7.09 8.02 -0.97
CA ALA A 128 8.35 7.50 -0.47
C ALA A 128 9.51 7.73 -1.45
N GLY A 129 9.29 7.37 -2.71
CA GLY A 129 10.25 7.57 -3.79
C GLY A 129 10.65 9.03 -3.92
N ARG A 130 9.67 9.95 -3.81
CA ARG A 130 9.92 11.40 -3.83
C ARG A 130 10.77 11.85 -2.65
N MET A 131 10.49 11.36 -1.44
CA MET A 131 11.29 11.70 -0.25
C MET A 131 12.73 11.17 -0.40
N ALA A 132 12.90 9.95 -0.89
CA ALA A 132 14.21 9.36 -1.13
C ALA A 132 14.99 10.10 -2.24
N GLU A 133 14.32 10.52 -3.32
CA GLU A 133 14.92 11.36 -4.35
C GLU A 133 15.34 12.73 -3.83
N GLN A 134 14.54 13.35 -2.94
CA GLN A 134 14.90 14.61 -2.31
C GLN A 134 16.18 14.46 -1.47
N PHE A 135 16.27 13.41 -0.66
CA PHE A 135 17.51 13.09 0.06
C PHE A 135 18.68 12.87 -0.89
N TYR A 136 18.51 12.08 -1.96
CA TYR A 136 19.58 11.83 -2.95
C TYR A 136 20.11 13.15 -3.55
N ARG A 137 19.20 14.06 -3.93
CA ARG A 137 19.57 15.37 -4.50
C ARG A 137 20.32 16.23 -3.48
N ALA A 138 19.85 16.28 -2.23
CA ALA A 138 20.48 17.03 -1.15
C ALA A 138 21.88 16.49 -0.83
N ALA A 139 21.99 15.17 -0.62
CA ALA A 139 23.26 14.50 -0.35
C ALA A 139 24.25 14.66 -1.51
N ARG A 140 23.80 14.54 -2.77
CA ARG A 140 24.66 14.77 -3.94
C ARG A 140 25.13 16.23 -4.04
N ALA A 141 24.29 17.19 -3.69
CA ALA A 141 24.67 18.61 -3.66
C ALA A 141 25.73 18.85 -2.57
N ALA A 142 25.52 18.32 -1.37
CA ALA A 142 26.47 18.40 -0.27
C ALA A 142 27.83 17.75 -0.60
N ALA A 143 27.81 16.56 -1.22
CA ALA A 143 29.03 15.87 -1.67
C ALA A 143 29.86 16.69 -2.67
N ARG A 144 29.22 17.53 -3.48
CA ARG A 144 29.90 18.36 -4.50
C ARG A 144 30.39 19.70 -3.96
N ARG A 145 29.62 20.33 -3.08
CA ARG A 145 29.85 21.73 -2.67
C ARG A 145 30.43 21.84 -1.28
N GLU A 146 29.96 21.02 -0.34
CA GLU A 146 30.29 21.18 1.07
C GLU A 146 31.45 20.27 1.47
N VAL A 147 31.47 19.01 1.03
CA VAL A 147 32.52 18.04 1.34
C VAL A 147 33.94 18.54 1.03
N PRO A 148 34.21 19.15 -0.14
CA PRO A 148 35.54 19.71 -0.45
C PRO A 148 35.95 20.89 0.46
N LEU A 149 34.98 21.52 1.13
CA LEU A 149 35.16 22.73 1.93
C LEU A 149 35.07 22.46 3.44
N LEU A 150 34.92 21.21 3.89
CA LEU A 150 34.71 20.86 5.31
C LEU A 150 35.86 21.30 6.23
N ALA A 151 37.04 21.60 5.67
CA ALA A 151 38.20 22.10 6.41
C ALA A 151 38.26 23.65 6.52
N ALA A 152 37.27 24.39 6.00
CA ALA A 152 37.25 25.84 6.06
C ALA A 152 36.68 26.35 7.40
N GLY A 153 37.52 27.01 8.21
CA GLY A 153 37.13 27.66 9.48
C GLY A 153 37.76 27.04 10.73
N ASN A 154 37.23 27.37 11.92
CA ASN A 154 37.73 26.92 13.23
C ASN A 154 37.22 25.52 13.64
N THR A 155 36.64 24.75 12.72
CA THR A 155 36.12 23.40 12.97
C THR A 155 36.95 22.37 12.24
N THR A 156 37.19 21.21 12.86
CA THR A 156 37.85 20.10 12.17
C THR A 156 36.95 19.56 11.04
N ALA A 157 37.56 19.07 9.96
CA ALA A 157 36.81 18.45 8.86
C ALA A 157 35.89 17.32 9.33
N ARG A 158 36.28 16.59 10.39
CA ARG A 158 35.46 15.54 11.01
C ARG A 158 34.23 16.08 11.72
N GLN A 159 34.33 17.22 12.41
CA GLN A 159 33.19 17.86 13.07
C GLN A 159 32.21 18.41 12.03
N ALA A 160 32.72 19.07 10.99
CA ALA A 160 31.88 19.58 9.89
C ALA A 160 31.16 18.44 9.15
N ALA A 161 31.85 17.31 8.91
CA ALA A 161 31.27 16.12 8.29
C ALA A 161 30.13 15.52 9.12
N ARG A 162 30.29 15.44 10.45
CA ARG A 162 29.23 14.99 11.36
C ARG A 162 28.05 15.94 11.38
N ALA A 163 28.28 17.24 11.44
CA ALA A 163 27.20 18.22 11.43
C ALA A 163 26.36 18.14 10.13
N LEU A 164 27.02 17.89 8.98
CA LEU A 164 26.34 17.62 7.71
C LEU A 164 25.49 16.34 7.79
N ALA A 165 26.04 15.26 8.32
CA ALA A 165 25.32 13.99 8.49
C ALA A 165 24.08 14.13 9.40
N ASP A 166 24.22 14.85 10.52
CA ASP A 166 23.13 15.12 11.46
C ASP A 166 22.01 15.93 10.80
N ARG A 167 22.37 16.96 10.03
CA ARG A 167 21.42 17.78 9.27
C ARG A 167 20.65 16.95 8.23
N LEU A 168 21.36 16.16 7.43
CA LEU A 168 20.74 15.27 6.43
C LEU A 168 19.78 14.26 7.08
N THR A 169 20.11 13.77 8.28
CA THR A 169 19.25 12.85 9.04
C THR A 169 17.97 13.54 9.53
N ALA A 170 18.09 14.75 10.06
CA ALA A 170 16.95 15.50 10.59
C ALA A 170 15.98 15.95 9.49
N GLU A 171 16.50 16.38 8.34
CA GLU A 171 15.71 16.96 7.24
C GLU A 171 15.05 15.91 6.33
N HIS A 172 15.56 14.68 6.30
CA HIS A 172 15.17 13.68 5.30
C HIS A 172 14.81 12.30 5.88
N ARG A 173 13.92 12.24 6.87
CA ARG A 173 13.49 10.96 7.45
C ARG A 173 12.66 10.13 6.48
N LEU A 174 13.00 8.84 6.34
CA LEU A 174 12.27 7.87 5.52
C LEU A 174 11.53 6.82 6.36
N ASP A 175 11.27 7.00 7.65
CA ASP A 175 10.81 5.93 8.55
C ASP A 175 9.29 5.67 8.57
N HIS A 176 8.48 6.45 7.85
CA HIS A 176 7.03 6.36 7.90
C HIS A 176 6.34 6.82 6.60
N VAL A 177 5.10 6.36 6.41
CA VAL A 177 4.16 6.89 5.41
C VAL A 177 3.38 8.03 6.06
N ILE A 178 3.20 9.14 5.34
CA ILE A 178 2.42 10.29 5.81
C ILE A 178 1.03 10.27 5.16
N TYR A 179 -0.01 10.23 5.99
CA TYR A 179 -1.39 10.29 5.52
C TYR A 179 -1.78 11.75 5.23
N ARG A 180 -2.88 11.96 4.47
CA ARG A 180 -3.37 13.32 4.13
C ARG A 180 -3.66 14.16 5.37
N ASN A 181 -4.07 13.53 6.47
CA ASN A 181 -4.32 14.19 7.76
C ASN A 181 -3.05 14.41 8.61
N GLY A 182 -1.87 14.16 8.05
CA GLY A 182 -0.58 14.31 8.74
C GLY A 182 -0.20 13.12 9.63
N ALA A 183 -1.04 12.08 9.74
CA ALA A 183 -0.71 10.91 10.55
C ALA A 183 0.49 10.16 9.95
N ARG A 184 1.41 9.73 10.82
CA ARG A 184 2.59 8.96 10.45
C ARG A 184 2.33 7.49 10.75
N VAL A 185 2.36 6.64 9.72
CA VAL A 185 1.99 5.24 9.83
C VAL A 185 3.17 4.37 9.40
N PRO A 186 3.49 3.29 10.14
CA PRO A 186 4.47 2.30 9.68
C PRO A 186 4.08 1.72 8.33
N VAL A 187 5.06 1.52 7.45
CA VAL A 187 4.87 1.04 6.08
C VAL A 187 4.10 -0.28 6.05
N ARG A 188 4.48 -1.22 6.93
CA ARG A 188 3.80 -2.50 7.10
C ARG A 188 2.31 -2.31 7.41
N ALA A 189 1.99 -1.50 8.42
CA ALA A 189 0.62 -1.29 8.86
C ALA A 189 -0.25 -0.64 7.77
N TRP A 190 0.33 0.27 6.97
CA TRP A 190 -0.32 0.83 5.80
C TRP A 190 -0.57 -0.23 4.73
N ALA A 191 0.46 -0.99 4.35
CA ALA A 191 0.38 -2.00 3.30
C ALA A 191 -0.63 -3.10 3.62
N GLU A 192 -0.64 -3.60 4.86
CA GLU A 192 -1.64 -4.57 5.33
C GLU A 192 -3.05 -3.99 5.22
N ALA A 193 -3.26 -2.77 5.74
CA ALA A 193 -4.57 -2.14 5.76
C ALA A 193 -5.10 -1.84 4.34
N ALA A 194 -4.24 -1.36 3.44
CA ALA A 194 -4.61 -1.13 2.05
C ALA A 194 -5.00 -2.44 1.36
N THR A 195 -4.20 -3.49 1.56
CA THR A 195 -4.45 -4.81 0.93
C THR A 195 -5.75 -5.44 1.41
N LEU A 196 -6.01 -5.41 2.73
CA LEU A 196 -7.26 -5.90 3.31
C LEU A 196 -8.47 -5.11 2.81
N ALA A 197 -8.36 -3.78 2.79
CA ALA A 197 -9.44 -2.92 2.30
C ALA A 197 -9.81 -3.23 0.85
N LYS A 198 -8.83 -3.29 -0.05
CA LYS A 198 -9.07 -3.62 -1.47
C LYS A 198 -9.59 -5.05 -1.65
N SER A 199 -9.13 -5.98 -0.82
CA SER A 199 -9.61 -7.37 -0.80
C SER A 199 -11.10 -7.46 -0.45
N ALA A 200 -11.52 -6.80 0.64
CA ALA A 200 -12.91 -6.77 1.08
C ALA A 200 -13.82 -6.07 0.05
N VAL A 201 -13.37 -4.95 -0.53
CA VAL A 201 -14.11 -4.27 -1.61
C VAL A 201 -14.28 -5.16 -2.82
N ALA A 202 -13.25 -5.91 -3.23
CA ALA A 202 -13.34 -6.83 -4.36
C ALA A 202 -14.35 -7.96 -4.12
N TYR A 203 -14.27 -8.60 -2.96
CA TYR A 203 -15.22 -9.63 -2.54
C TYR A 203 -16.66 -9.09 -2.58
N ASN A 204 -16.92 -7.96 -1.90
CA ASN A 204 -18.25 -7.37 -1.82
C ASN A 204 -18.76 -6.90 -3.19
N SER A 205 -17.89 -6.37 -4.05
CA SER A 205 -18.27 -5.99 -5.41
C SER A 205 -18.69 -7.20 -6.25
N GLY A 206 -18.03 -8.34 -6.07
CA GLY A 206 -18.41 -9.60 -6.69
C GLY A 206 -19.79 -10.06 -6.23
N THR A 207 -20.00 -10.08 -4.91
CA THR A 207 -21.28 -10.43 -4.29
C THR A 207 -22.42 -9.55 -4.79
N LEU A 208 -22.26 -8.23 -4.74
CA LEU A 208 -23.31 -7.25 -5.08
C LEU A 208 -23.62 -7.23 -6.57
N ASN A 209 -22.62 -7.31 -7.44
CA ASN A 209 -22.87 -7.36 -8.88
C ASN A 209 -23.56 -8.66 -9.30
N GLN A 210 -23.21 -9.78 -8.67
CA GLN A 210 -23.91 -11.04 -8.90
C GLN A 210 -25.35 -10.99 -8.39
N ALA A 211 -25.60 -10.43 -7.21
CA ALA A 211 -26.94 -10.22 -6.68
C ALA A 211 -27.79 -9.38 -7.65
N ARG A 212 -27.24 -8.26 -8.13
CA ARG A 212 -27.88 -7.40 -9.14
C ARG A 212 -28.20 -8.16 -10.42
N GLN A 213 -27.27 -8.97 -10.92
CA GLN A 213 -27.48 -9.78 -12.13
C GLN A 213 -28.58 -10.84 -11.95
N ALA A 214 -28.74 -11.37 -10.74
CA ALA A 214 -29.81 -12.30 -10.39
C ALA A 214 -31.16 -11.61 -10.14
N GLY A 215 -31.25 -10.28 -10.27
CA GLY A 215 -32.46 -9.51 -10.02
C GLY A 215 -32.76 -9.28 -8.53
N VAL A 216 -31.84 -9.62 -7.63
CA VAL A 216 -31.97 -9.34 -6.20
C VAL A 216 -31.78 -7.84 -5.97
N THR A 217 -32.69 -7.24 -5.20
CA THR A 217 -32.66 -5.79 -4.91
C THR A 217 -32.22 -5.47 -3.48
N MET A 218 -32.33 -6.43 -2.57
CA MET A 218 -32.03 -6.28 -1.15
C MET A 218 -30.93 -7.23 -0.69
N VAL A 219 -30.09 -6.78 0.24
CA VAL A 219 -29.03 -7.55 0.88
C VAL A 219 -29.06 -7.38 2.38
N GLU A 220 -28.80 -8.45 3.10
CA GLU A 220 -28.48 -8.41 4.53
C GLU A 220 -27.00 -8.08 4.72
N VAL A 221 -26.71 -7.24 5.71
CA VAL A 221 -25.36 -6.77 6.02
C VAL A 221 -24.80 -7.54 7.21
N PHE A 222 -23.67 -8.21 7.02
CA PHE A 222 -22.92 -8.85 8.11
C PHE A 222 -21.66 -8.03 8.38
N ASP A 223 -21.51 -7.49 9.59
CA ASP A 223 -20.36 -6.67 9.98
C ASP A 223 -20.09 -6.80 11.49
N GLY A 224 -19.03 -6.16 11.98
CA GLY A 224 -18.79 -6.05 13.43
C GLY A 224 -19.91 -5.26 14.14
N PRO A 225 -20.24 -5.57 15.40
CA PRO A 225 -21.37 -4.97 16.12
C PRO A 225 -21.27 -3.44 16.24
N ASP A 226 -20.05 -2.91 16.36
CA ASP A 226 -19.82 -1.47 16.49
C ASP A 226 -19.57 -0.75 15.16
N CYS A 227 -19.49 -1.48 14.04
CA CYS A 227 -19.18 -0.89 12.75
C CYS A 227 -20.37 -0.10 12.19
N GLY A 228 -20.13 1.20 11.97
CA GLY A 228 -21.08 2.07 11.31
C GLY A 228 -21.16 1.88 9.79
N TRP A 229 -22.21 2.41 9.17
CA TRP A 229 -22.53 2.24 7.75
C TRP A 229 -21.50 2.90 6.83
N THR A 230 -21.39 4.23 6.87
CA THR A 230 -20.49 4.99 5.98
C THR A 230 -19.07 5.14 6.55
N SER A 231 -18.95 5.07 7.87
CA SER A 231 -17.67 5.13 8.60
C SER A 231 -17.74 4.32 9.88
N HIS A 232 -16.59 3.97 10.47
CA HIS A 232 -16.58 3.17 11.71
C HIS A 232 -17.37 3.82 12.85
N THR A 233 -17.31 5.15 12.96
CA THR A 233 -17.98 5.95 14.01
C THR A 233 -19.38 6.42 13.62
N ASP A 234 -19.91 5.97 12.48
CA ASP A 234 -21.27 6.32 12.06
C ASP A 234 -22.29 5.78 13.11
N PRO A 235 -23.23 6.62 13.58
CA PRO A 235 -24.29 6.17 14.48
C PRO A 235 -25.23 5.17 13.81
N ASP A 236 -25.37 5.17 12.47
CA ASP A 236 -26.11 4.14 11.75
C ASP A 236 -25.28 2.84 11.72
N LYS A 237 -25.69 1.83 12.50
CA LYS A 237 -24.98 0.56 12.62
C LYS A 237 -25.31 -0.37 11.46
N ALA A 238 -24.27 -0.99 10.91
CA ALA A 238 -24.39 -1.76 9.67
C ALA A 238 -24.95 -3.16 9.90
N THR A 239 -24.42 -3.88 10.89
CA THR A 239 -24.68 -5.32 11.05
C THR A 239 -26.14 -5.62 11.34
N GLY A 240 -26.67 -6.68 10.70
CA GLY A 240 -28.05 -7.13 10.84
C GLY A 240 -29.10 -6.26 10.13
N THR A 241 -28.68 -5.19 9.43
CA THR A 241 -29.60 -4.38 8.63
C THR A 241 -29.81 -4.98 7.24
N VAL A 242 -30.92 -4.62 6.61
CA VAL A 242 -31.21 -4.93 5.20
C VAL A 242 -31.12 -3.63 4.41
N ARG A 243 -30.31 -3.63 3.35
CA ARG A 243 -30.02 -2.47 2.51
C ARG A 243 -30.29 -2.80 1.06
N SER A 244 -30.52 -1.79 0.24
CA SER A 244 -30.58 -2.03 -1.21
C SER A 244 -29.19 -2.41 -1.73
N VAL A 245 -29.15 -3.19 -2.80
CA VAL A 245 -27.89 -3.55 -3.48
C VAL A 245 -27.11 -2.30 -3.91
N ASP A 246 -27.80 -1.24 -4.31
CA ASP A 246 -27.16 0.00 -4.76
C ASP A 246 -26.59 0.82 -3.59
N GLU A 247 -27.29 0.86 -2.45
CA GLU A 247 -26.76 1.49 -1.23
C GLU A 247 -25.52 0.74 -0.71
N ALA A 248 -25.60 -0.59 -0.70
CA ALA A 248 -24.47 -1.44 -0.32
C ALA A 248 -23.28 -1.30 -1.27
N ALA A 249 -23.51 -1.09 -2.57
CA ALA A 249 -22.46 -0.85 -3.56
C ALA A 249 -21.79 0.51 -3.39
N ALA A 250 -22.50 1.51 -2.86
CA ALA A 250 -21.92 2.81 -2.50
C ALA A 250 -21.01 2.72 -1.27
N TRP A 251 -21.32 1.81 -0.33
CA TRP A 251 -20.59 1.64 0.93
C TRP A 251 -20.14 0.19 1.17
N PRO A 252 -19.27 -0.37 0.29
CA PRO A 252 -18.88 -1.78 0.36
C PRO A 252 -18.08 -2.12 1.62
N ILE A 253 -17.44 -1.12 2.25
CA ILE A 253 -16.77 -1.19 3.55
C ILE A 253 -16.87 0.18 4.24
N SER A 254 -16.70 0.25 5.56
CA SER A 254 -16.68 1.52 6.31
C SER A 254 -15.30 1.98 6.78
N HIS A 255 -14.31 1.08 6.82
CA HIS A 255 -12.92 1.39 7.20
C HIS A 255 -11.93 0.34 6.67
N PRO A 256 -10.60 0.61 6.68
CA PRO A 256 -9.60 -0.27 6.05
C PRO A 256 -9.46 -1.70 6.59
N ARG A 257 -10.05 -2.01 7.75
CA ARG A 257 -10.07 -3.35 8.37
C ARG A 257 -11.49 -3.84 8.65
N CYS A 258 -12.44 -3.32 7.87
CA CYS A 258 -13.84 -3.69 7.97
C CYS A 258 -14.02 -5.16 7.57
N ARG A 259 -14.88 -5.88 8.30
CA ARG A 259 -15.20 -7.29 8.04
C ARG A 259 -16.53 -7.45 7.32
N ARG A 260 -17.07 -6.36 6.78
CA ARG A 260 -18.37 -6.32 6.12
C ARG A 260 -18.45 -7.33 4.99
N SER A 261 -19.54 -8.08 4.98
CA SER A 261 -19.99 -8.87 3.84
C SER A 261 -21.50 -8.70 3.64
N PHE A 262 -21.98 -9.14 2.49
CA PHE A 262 -23.38 -9.01 2.10
C PHE A 262 -23.99 -10.38 1.77
N GLY A 263 -25.20 -10.63 2.26
CA GLY A 263 -26.01 -11.79 1.90
C GLY A 263 -27.17 -11.38 1.00
N PRO A 264 -27.25 -11.85 -0.25
CA PRO A 264 -28.42 -11.60 -1.09
C PRO A 264 -29.72 -12.08 -0.43
N ARG A 265 -30.79 -11.28 -0.50
CA ARG A 265 -32.13 -11.61 0.00
C ARG A 265 -33.13 -11.67 -1.15
N PRO A 266 -33.14 -12.76 -1.95
CA PRO A 266 -34.07 -12.93 -3.07
C PRO A 266 -35.53 -13.08 -2.63
N ASP A 267 -35.77 -13.28 -1.33
CA ASP A 267 -37.07 -13.39 -0.69
C ASP A 267 -37.76 -12.04 -0.42
N LEU A 268 -37.04 -10.92 -0.59
CA LEU A 268 -37.50 -9.56 -0.31
C LEU A 268 -37.75 -8.74 -1.58
#